data_AF-A0A068UN68-F1
#
_entry.id   AF-A0A068UN68-F1
#
_cell.length_a   1.000
_cell.length_b   1.000
_cell.length_c   1.000
_cell.angle_alpha   90.00
_cell.angle_beta   90.00
_cell.angle_gamma   90.00
#
_symmetry.space_group_name_H-M   'P 1'
#
loop_
_entity.id
_entity.type
_entity.pdbx_description
1 polymer ?
#
loop_
_entity_poly.entity_id
_entity_poly.type
_entity_poly.pdbx_seq_one_letter_code
_entity_poly.pdbx_strand_id
1 'polypeptide(L)'
;MDGSITAMLRNKIWFVFCALFVFWFLLLYEKKFNDWSTEDEVSEDVDDLEKELEPIFLKDDANREKEEQQNKCRGRYIYVHDLPSRFNDDLLKQCKSLNKWTDMCQYFVNNGLGSELGNPAKIFSRTGWFNTHQFSLEVIFHNRMKQYECLTNDSSEAAAVYVPYYAGLDVSRHLWGSNASVRDSDSLSLIKWLRERPEWDVMWGRDHFMVAGRITWDFRRGIDDDNHWGNKLMVLPESKNMTMLTIESSPWNSNDFAIPYPTYFHPWTDNDIVQWQNRMRKQKRKSLFCFAGAPRPNIEDSIRGEVMNQCKSSNRRCGLMECSDQRNKCQKPVHIMKMFQNSVFCLQPPGDSFTRRSTFDSILAGCIPVFFTPASAYVQYLWHLPRDFNKYSVLIPEDDVKNRRVSIEKKLSQISKSRVSAMREEVIKLIPNVTYADPRSRWQKFEDAFDLTVKGVLERVESLRQEMEEGKNSSLSYDEEDSWKYFTFGKVDKNEWDNFFLRTDRSKYY
;
A
#
# COMPACT_ATOMS: atom_id res chain seq x y z
N MET A 1 24.06 43.10 -98.32
CA MET A 1 22.82 43.88 -98.57
C MET A 1 21.85 42.85 -99.10
N ASP A 2 20.96 42.25 -98.30
CA ASP A 2 19.90 42.91 -97.53
C ASP A 2 19.66 42.21 -96.18
N GLY A 3 20.35 42.69 -95.15
CA GLY A 3 19.79 42.75 -93.81
C GLY A 3 19.36 44.18 -93.59
N SER A 4 18.06 44.44 -93.40
CA SER A 4 17.57 45.64 -92.68
C SER A 4 16.04 45.64 -92.55
N ILE A 5 15.31 45.04 -93.49
CA ILE A 5 13.86 45.30 -93.60
C ILE A 5 13.00 44.35 -92.73
N THR A 6 13.44 43.11 -92.49
CA THR A 6 12.71 42.12 -91.65
C THR A 6 12.92 42.27 -90.15
N ALA A 7 13.94 43.00 -89.68
CA ALA A 7 14.20 43.22 -88.25
C ALA A 7 13.41 44.40 -87.65
N MET A 8 13.15 45.47 -88.44
CA MET A 8 12.40 46.63 -87.96
C MET A 8 10.89 46.37 -87.79
N LEU A 9 10.30 45.49 -88.61
CA LEU A 9 8.88 45.15 -88.49
C LEU A 9 8.59 44.29 -87.25
N ARG A 10 9.53 43.41 -86.88
CA ARG A 10 9.42 42.52 -85.72
C ARG A 10 9.46 43.27 -84.37
N ASN A 11 10.31 44.31 -84.26
CA ASN A 11 10.44 45.09 -83.03
C ASN A 11 9.23 46.00 -82.75
N LYS A 12 8.56 46.54 -83.79
CA LYS A 12 7.35 47.35 -83.60
C LYS A 12 6.16 46.53 -83.12
N ILE A 13 6.02 45.29 -83.61
CA ILE A 13 4.95 44.36 -83.17
C ILE A 13 5.18 43.94 -81.71
N TRP A 14 6.43 43.68 -81.33
CA TRP A 14 6.77 43.30 -79.95
C TRP A 14 6.48 44.42 -78.94
N PHE A 15 6.75 45.68 -79.32
CA PHE A 15 6.47 46.83 -78.46
C PHE A 15 4.97 47.05 -78.20
N VAL A 16 4.12 46.83 -79.22
CA VAL A 16 2.66 46.91 -79.08
C VAL A 16 2.13 45.79 -78.18
N PHE A 17 2.66 44.57 -78.31
CA PHE A 17 2.30 43.45 -77.43
C PHE A 17 2.71 43.71 -75.98
N CYS A 18 3.90 44.24 -75.72
CA CYS A 18 4.33 44.60 -74.36
C CYS A 18 3.47 45.71 -73.77
N ALA A 19 3.13 46.74 -74.54
CA ALA A 19 2.28 47.83 -74.07
C ALA A 19 0.87 47.36 -73.70
N LEU A 20 0.27 46.49 -74.53
CA LEU A 20 -1.05 45.89 -74.25
C LEU A 20 -1.00 44.95 -73.04
N PHE A 21 0.08 44.19 -72.88
CA PHE A 21 0.27 43.31 -71.72
C PHE A 21 0.39 44.10 -70.40
N VAL A 22 1.18 45.18 -70.39
CA VAL A 22 1.31 46.05 -69.21
C VAL A 22 -0.01 46.74 -68.87
N PHE A 23 -0.76 47.20 -69.87
CA PHE A 23 -2.07 47.81 -69.65
C PHE A 23 -3.09 46.80 -69.07
N TRP A 24 -3.13 45.57 -69.61
CA TRP A 24 -3.99 44.51 -69.08
C TRP A 24 -3.56 44.06 -67.68
N PHE A 25 -2.26 44.00 -67.41
CA PHE A 25 -1.74 43.64 -66.09
C PHE A 25 -2.12 44.68 -65.04
N LEU A 26 -2.05 45.98 -65.37
CA LEU A 26 -2.46 47.06 -64.48
C LEU A 26 -3.97 47.04 -64.19
N LEU A 27 -4.81 46.77 -65.21
CA LEU A 27 -6.26 46.62 -65.02
C LEU A 27 -6.63 45.41 -64.14
N LEU A 28 -5.91 44.28 -64.29
CA LEU A 28 -6.10 43.12 -63.43
C LEU A 28 -5.59 43.37 -62.00
N TYR A 29 -4.53 44.17 -61.85
CA TYR A 29 -3.97 44.52 -60.55
C TYR A 29 -4.88 45.48 -59.77
N GLU A 30 -5.44 46.51 -60.41
CA GLU A 30 -6.44 47.39 -59.78
C GLU A 30 -7.70 46.63 -59.37
N LYS A 31 -8.17 45.69 -60.20
CA LYS A 31 -9.37 44.89 -59.87
C LYS A 31 -9.14 43.92 -58.71
N LYS A 32 -7.94 43.36 -58.59
CA LYS A 32 -7.56 42.46 -57.48
C LYS A 32 -7.30 43.23 -56.18
N PHE A 33 -6.85 44.48 -56.26
CA PHE A 33 -6.65 45.33 -55.08
C PHE A 33 -7.99 45.77 -54.45
N ASN A 34 -9.03 45.98 -55.26
CA ASN A 34 -10.37 46.34 -54.77
C ASN A 34 -11.18 45.16 -54.17
N ASP A 35 -10.79 43.91 -54.43
CA ASP A 35 -11.44 42.71 -53.87
C ASP A 35 -10.82 42.32 -52.50
N TRP A 36 -9.63 42.83 -52.18
CA TRP A 36 -8.89 42.50 -50.95
C TRP A 36 -9.30 43.38 -49.76
N SER A 37 -9.95 44.52 -50.00
CA SER A 37 -10.44 45.42 -48.95
C SER A 37 -11.68 44.95 -48.20
N THR A 38 -12.25 43.79 -48.56
CA THR A 38 -13.44 43.20 -47.92
C THR A 38 -13.16 41.89 -47.16
N GLU A 39 -11.95 41.34 -47.23
CA GLU A 39 -11.54 40.16 -46.45
C GLU A 39 -10.92 40.54 -45.09
N ASP A 40 -10.31 41.72 -44.98
CA ASP A 40 -9.67 42.17 -43.73
C ASP A 40 -10.69 42.47 -42.62
N GLU A 41 -11.88 43.02 -42.93
CA GLU A 41 -12.94 43.25 -41.92
C GLU A 41 -13.56 41.94 -41.38
N VAL A 42 -13.68 40.90 -42.21
CA VAL A 42 -14.24 39.60 -41.79
C VAL A 42 -13.22 38.77 -41.00
N SER A 43 -11.92 38.94 -41.27
CA SER A 43 -10.84 38.29 -40.54
C SER A 43 -10.68 38.86 -39.13
N GLU A 44 -10.76 40.18 -38.97
CA GLU A 44 -10.69 40.83 -37.65
C GLU A 44 -11.89 40.44 -36.77
N ASP A 45 -13.10 40.40 -37.33
CA ASP A 45 -14.32 40.02 -36.60
C ASP A 45 -14.28 38.56 -36.11
N VAL A 46 -13.72 37.62 -36.89
CA VAL A 46 -13.61 36.21 -36.50
C VAL A 46 -12.52 35.99 -35.45
N ASP A 47 -11.36 36.64 -35.60
CA ASP A 47 -10.28 36.57 -34.61
C ASP A 47 -10.68 37.19 -33.26
N ASP A 48 -11.49 38.25 -33.28
CA ASP A 48 -12.00 38.87 -32.06
C ASP A 48 -13.14 38.03 -31.42
N LEU A 49 -13.99 37.39 -32.22
CA LEU A 49 -14.96 36.39 -31.72
C LEU A 49 -14.27 35.17 -31.10
N GLU A 50 -13.19 34.67 -31.70
CA GLU A 50 -12.43 33.54 -31.17
C GLU A 50 -11.77 33.90 -29.84
N LYS A 51 -11.20 35.11 -29.71
CA LYS A 51 -10.67 35.63 -28.42
C LYS A 51 -11.76 35.83 -27.36
N GLU A 52 -12.98 36.19 -27.74
CA GLU A 52 -14.10 36.32 -26.80
C GLU A 52 -14.66 34.95 -26.35
N LEU A 53 -14.63 33.94 -27.23
CA LEU A 53 -15.16 32.61 -26.98
C LEU A 53 -14.16 31.69 -26.26
N GLU A 54 -12.86 31.84 -26.49
CA GLU A 54 -11.78 31.07 -25.84
C GLU A 54 -11.91 31.03 -24.29
N PRO A 55 -12.10 32.17 -23.57
CA PRO A 55 -12.27 32.14 -22.11
C PRO A 55 -13.59 31.49 -21.66
N ILE A 56 -14.60 31.39 -22.53
CA ILE A 56 -15.88 30.72 -22.24
C ILE A 56 -15.69 29.21 -22.37
N PHE A 57 -15.07 28.74 -23.46
CA PHE A 57 -14.74 27.33 -23.64
C PHE A 57 -13.80 26.80 -22.56
N LEU A 58 -12.77 27.57 -22.18
CA LEU A 58 -11.88 27.20 -21.07
C LEU A 58 -12.62 27.11 -19.72
N LYS A 59 -13.62 27.96 -19.49
CA LYS A 59 -14.47 27.89 -18.28
C LYS A 59 -15.41 26.68 -18.32
N ASP A 60 -16.01 26.39 -19.46
CA ASP A 60 -16.89 25.25 -19.64
C ASP A 60 -16.13 23.92 -19.50
N ASP A 61 -14.93 23.82 -20.08
CA ASP A 61 -14.05 22.66 -19.93
C ASP A 61 -13.58 22.51 -18.48
N ALA A 62 -13.17 23.60 -17.82
CA ALA A 62 -12.83 23.58 -16.39
C ALA A 62 -14.01 23.20 -15.49
N ASN A 63 -15.24 23.61 -15.84
CA ASN A 63 -16.45 23.23 -15.12
C ASN A 63 -16.79 21.75 -15.34
N ARG A 64 -16.68 21.24 -16.57
CA ARG A 64 -16.85 19.81 -16.89
C ARG A 64 -15.83 18.94 -16.16
N GLU A 65 -14.56 19.34 -16.16
CA GLU A 65 -13.50 18.64 -15.42
C GLU A 65 -13.78 18.64 -13.91
N LYS A 66 -14.28 19.75 -13.36
CA LYS A 66 -14.71 19.82 -11.95
C LYS A 66 -15.89 18.91 -11.65
N GLU A 67 -16.92 18.90 -12.49
CA GLU A 67 -18.09 18.02 -12.33
C GLU A 67 -17.70 16.54 -12.47
N GLU A 68 -16.83 16.19 -13.42
CA GLU A 68 -16.34 14.83 -13.60
C GLU A 68 -15.50 14.37 -12.40
N GLN A 69 -14.62 15.25 -11.88
CA GLN A 69 -13.83 14.98 -10.68
C GLN A 69 -14.72 14.85 -9.43
N GLN A 70 -15.72 15.73 -9.27
CA GLN A 70 -16.71 15.63 -8.18
C GLN A 70 -17.48 14.31 -8.24
N ASN A 71 -17.91 13.90 -9.44
CA ASN A 71 -18.58 12.61 -9.62
C ASN A 71 -17.66 11.42 -9.32
N LYS A 72 -16.38 11.50 -9.69
CA LYS A 72 -15.38 10.44 -9.43
C LYS A 72 -15.02 10.30 -7.94
N CYS A 73 -15.02 11.41 -7.21
CA CYS A 73 -14.62 11.48 -5.80
C CYS A 73 -15.78 11.47 -4.80
N ARG A 74 -17.02 11.43 -5.29
CA ARG A 74 -18.21 11.32 -4.43
C ARG A 74 -18.10 10.11 -3.49
N GLY A 75 -18.23 10.37 -2.18
CA GLY A 75 -18.09 9.34 -1.13
C GLY A 75 -16.66 8.82 -0.93
N ARG A 76 -15.67 9.44 -1.58
CA ARG A 76 -14.25 9.04 -1.53
C ARG A 76 -13.34 10.16 -1.02
N TYR A 77 -13.88 11.34 -0.74
CA TYR A 77 -13.08 12.45 -0.22
C TYR A 77 -12.44 12.10 1.13
N ILE A 78 -11.16 12.38 1.26
CA ILE A 78 -10.41 12.22 2.51
C ILE A 78 -9.85 13.58 2.91
N TYR A 79 -10.19 13.99 4.12
CA TYR A 79 -9.55 15.12 4.78
C TYR A 79 -8.36 14.61 5.59
N VAL A 80 -7.22 15.29 5.50
CA VAL A 80 -5.99 14.93 6.24
C VAL A 80 -5.77 15.98 7.32
N HIS A 81 -5.70 15.54 8.58
CA HIS A 81 -5.40 16.45 9.69
C HIS A 81 -4.00 17.04 9.54
N ASP A 82 -3.90 18.38 9.63
CA ASP A 82 -2.63 19.09 9.75
C ASP A 82 -2.12 19.02 11.19
N LEU A 83 -1.50 17.89 11.53
CA LEU A 83 -0.98 17.64 12.87
C LEU A 83 0.29 18.47 13.16
N PRO A 84 0.51 18.91 14.41
CA PRO A 84 1.80 19.42 14.84
C PRO A 84 2.95 18.47 14.47
N SER A 85 4.04 19.01 13.91
CA SER A 85 5.15 18.23 13.33
C SER A 85 5.81 17.21 14.26
N ARG A 86 5.68 17.40 15.59
CA ARG A 86 6.14 16.44 16.59
C ARG A 86 5.53 15.04 16.44
N PHE A 87 4.33 14.96 15.86
CA PHE A 87 3.62 13.70 15.63
C PHE A 87 4.10 12.96 14.37
N ASN A 88 4.86 13.61 13.49
CA ASN A 88 5.32 13.00 12.24
C ASN A 88 6.72 13.46 11.81
N ASP A 89 6.84 14.61 11.17
CA ASP A 89 8.05 15.05 10.47
C ASP A 89 9.26 15.19 11.41
N ASP A 90 9.05 15.63 12.66
CA ASP A 90 10.15 15.76 13.62
C ASP A 90 10.71 14.40 14.05
N LEU A 91 9.89 13.33 14.05
CA LEU A 91 10.37 11.97 14.29
C LEU A 91 11.33 11.54 13.18
N LEU A 92 11.07 11.93 11.93
CA LEU A 92 11.96 11.65 10.80
C LEU A 92 13.24 12.48 10.86
N LYS A 93 13.16 13.77 11.25
CA LYS A 93 14.36 14.61 11.50
C LYS A 93 15.23 14.04 12.62
N GLN A 94 14.61 13.37 13.60
CA GLN A 94 15.26 12.73 14.74
C GLN A 94 15.40 11.20 14.57
N CYS A 95 15.46 10.71 13.32
CA CYS A 95 15.46 9.28 12.99
C CYS A 95 16.50 8.44 13.74
N LYS A 96 17.64 9.01 14.13
CA LYS A 96 18.68 8.32 14.92
C LYS A 96 18.22 7.93 16.33
N SER A 97 17.23 8.63 16.87
CA SER A 97 16.68 8.39 18.21
C SER A 97 15.54 7.37 18.25
N LEU A 98 15.02 6.97 17.07
CA LEU A 98 13.86 6.07 16.98
C LEU A 98 14.16 4.62 17.35
N ASN A 99 15.44 4.24 17.40
CA ASN A 99 15.85 2.91 17.81
C ASN A 99 17.19 2.96 18.56
N LYS A 100 17.29 2.23 19.68
CA LYS A 100 18.49 2.23 20.54
C LYS A 100 19.70 1.54 19.92
N TRP A 101 19.50 0.68 18.92
CA TRP A 101 20.55 -0.20 18.39
C TRP A 101 20.92 0.10 16.95
N THR A 102 20.10 0.84 16.19
CA THR A 102 20.30 1.02 14.75
C THR A 102 19.90 2.41 14.31
N ASP A 103 20.74 3.03 13.46
CA ASP A 103 20.39 4.26 12.78
C ASP A 103 19.25 3.99 11.77
N MET A 104 18.08 4.55 12.06
CA MET A 104 16.88 4.36 11.24
C MET A 104 16.81 5.30 10.03
N CYS A 105 17.66 6.34 9.96
CA CYS A 105 17.59 7.36 8.93
C CYS A 105 17.70 6.78 7.50
N GLN A 106 18.52 5.75 7.34
CA GLN A 106 18.69 5.05 6.06
C GLN A 106 17.41 4.41 5.51
N TYR A 107 16.40 4.17 6.36
CA TYR A 107 15.14 3.57 5.98
C TYR A 107 14.07 4.59 5.60
N PHE A 108 14.29 5.88 5.89
CA PHE A 108 13.31 6.94 5.61
C PHE A 108 13.65 7.78 4.37
N VAL A 109 14.80 7.54 3.74
CA VAL A 109 15.08 8.06 2.40
C VAL A 109 14.09 7.47 1.38
N ASN A 110 13.97 8.12 0.21
CA ASN A 110 13.01 7.73 -0.83
C ASN A 110 11.58 7.58 -0.27
N ASN A 111 11.09 8.57 0.49
CA ASN A 111 9.72 8.58 1.03
C ASN A 111 9.38 7.34 1.91
N GLY A 112 10.33 6.83 2.68
CA GLY A 112 10.11 5.68 3.57
C GLY A 112 10.44 4.31 2.96
N LEU A 113 10.83 4.26 1.68
CA LEU A 113 11.18 3.00 1.00
C LEU A 113 12.59 2.51 1.37
N GLY A 114 13.49 3.42 1.79
CA GLY A 114 14.89 3.10 2.06
C GLY A 114 15.78 3.20 0.82
N SER A 115 17.04 2.80 0.93
CA SER A 115 17.99 2.84 -0.19
C SER A 115 17.66 1.82 -1.28
N GLU A 116 17.93 2.17 -2.55
CA GLU A 116 17.74 1.24 -3.66
C GLU A 116 18.69 0.04 -3.56
N LEU A 117 18.15 -1.15 -3.80
CA LEU A 117 18.92 -2.40 -3.75
C LEU A 117 19.61 -2.74 -5.07
N GLY A 118 19.17 -2.14 -6.18
CA GLY A 118 19.59 -2.53 -7.54
C GLY A 118 19.21 -3.98 -7.86
N ASN A 119 20.05 -4.68 -8.61
CA ASN A 119 19.80 -6.09 -8.97
C ASN A 119 20.99 -7.04 -8.68
N PRO A 120 21.42 -7.15 -7.41
CA PRO A 120 22.47 -8.05 -6.99
C PRO A 120 22.14 -9.50 -7.35
N ALA A 121 23.10 -10.17 -7.99
CA ALA A 121 23.00 -11.58 -8.39
C ALA A 121 21.76 -11.92 -9.25
N LYS A 122 21.18 -10.94 -9.95
CA LYS A 122 19.96 -11.08 -10.77
C LYS A 122 18.75 -11.59 -9.96
N ILE A 123 18.71 -11.40 -8.65
CA ILE A 123 17.61 -11.87 -7.77
C ILE A 123 16.37 -10.97 -7.85
N PHE A 124 16.56 -9.71 -8.22
CA PHE A 124 15.52 -8.69 -8.29
C PHE A 124 15.23 -8.27 -9.74
N SER A 125 14.22 -7.43 -9.93
CA SER A 125 14.07 -6.66 -11.16
C SER A 125 15.15 -5.56 -11.21
N ARG A 126 15.31 -4.88 -12.35
CA ARG A 126 16.29 -3.79 -12.48
C ARG A 126 15.96 -2.60 -11.58
N THR A 127 14.68 -2.37 -11.36
CA THR A 127 14.10 -1.22 -10.65
C THR A 127 13.03 -1.67 -9.66
N GLY A 128 12.65 -0.79 -8.74
CA GLY A 128 11.55 -1.01 -7.79
C GLY A 128 11.92 -1.84 -6.57
N TRP A 129 13.19 -2.05 -6.26
CA TRP A 129 13.62 -2.82 -5.07
C TRP A 129 14.40 -1.93 -4.11
N PHE A 130 13.96 -1.89 -2.86
CA PHE A 130 14.49 -1.00 -1.84
C PHE A 130 14.76 -1.75 -0.53
N ASN A 131 15.69 -1.24 0.27
CA ASN A 131 16.02 -1.76 1.59
C ASN A 131 14.98 -1.32 2.62
N THR A 132 13.71 -1.63 2.37
CA THR A 132 12.58 -1.15 3.15
C THR A 132 12.55 -1.80 4.52
N HIS A 133 12.36 -0.99 5.56
CA HIS A 133 12.24 -1.48 6.92
C HIS A 133 10.82 -1.95 7.22
N GLN A 134 10.68 -3.02 8.01
CA GLN A 134 9.37 -3.59 8.34
C GLN A 134 8.43 -2.63 9.11
N PHE A 135 8.99 -1.57 9.70
CA PHE A 135 8.27 -0.55 10.49
C PHE A 135 8.23 0.83 9.82
N SER A 136 8.50 0.95 8.52
CA SER A 136 8.42 2.24 7.80
C SER A 136 7.04 2.52 7.19
N LEU A 137 6.04 1.69 7.50
CA LEU A 137 4.71 1.73 6.88
C LEU A 137 4.03 3.10 6.99
N GLU A 138 4.13 3.76 8.15
CA GLU A 138 3.52 5.08 8.37
C GLU A 138 4.02 6.13 7.39
N VAL A 139 5.34 6.13 7.15
CA VAL A 139 5.99 7.05 6.23
C VAL A 139 5.58 6.73 4.79
N ILE A 140 5.56 5.45 4.41
CA ILE A 140 5.16 5.01 3.07
C ILE A 140 3.70 5.38 2.82
N PHE A 141 2.81 5.02 3.74
CA PHE A 141 1.38 5.25 3.63
C PHE A 141 1.03 6.74 3.60
N HIS A 142 1.65 7.55 4.46
CA HIS A 142 1.42 9.00 4.45
C HIS A 142 1.89 9.63 3.13
N ASN A 143 3.03 9.21 2.57
CA ASN A 143 3.47 9.71 1.27
C ASN A 143 2.57 9.22 0.11
N ARG A 144 1.99 8.02 0.19
CA ARG A 144 0.94 7.56 -0.74
C ARG A 144 -0.34 8.39 -0.58
N MET A 145 -0.75 8.68 0.65
CA MET A 145 -1.93 9.49 0.95
C MET A 145 -1.83 10.89 0.35
N LYS A 146 -0.66 11.53 0.41
CA LYS A 146 -0.39 12.83 -0.25
C LYS A 146 -0.62 12.81 -1.77
N GLN A 147 -0.71 11.63 -2.39
CA GLN A 147 -0.97 11.44 -3.81
C GLN A 147 -2.37 10.91 -4.10
N TYR A 148 -3.22 10.75 -3.10
CA TYR A 148 -4.58 10.29 -3.29
C TYR A 148 -5.40 11.30 -4.10
N GLU A 149 -6.17 10.82 -5.07
CA GLU A 149 -6.88 11.68 -6.04
C GLU A 149 -8.07 12.43 -5.45
N CYS A 150 -8.63 11.94 -4.34
CA CYS A 150 -9.80 12.53 -3.68
C CYS A 150 -9.42 13.12 -2.32
N LEU A 151 -8.31 13.87 -2.26
CA LEU A 151 -8.04 14.71 -1.09
C LEU A 151 -8.91 15.96 -1.14
N THR A 152 -9.39 16.41 0.01
CA THR A 152 -10.10 17.68 0.15
C THR A 152 -9.51 18.52 1.29
N ASN A 153 -9.56 19.83 1.15
CA ASN A 153 -9.25 20.78 2.23
C ASN A 153 -10.52 21.19 3.01
N ASP A 154 -11.70 20.82 2.52
CA ASP A 154 -12.98 21.04 3.20
C ASP A 154 -13.39 19.75 3.92
N SER A 155 -13.28 19.75 5.24
CA SER A 155 -13.62 18.58 6.05
C SER A 155 -15.12 18.24 6.04
N SER A 156 -15.99 19.16 5.63
CA SER A 156 -17.43 18.90 5.52
C SER A 156 -17.80 17.99 4.34
N GLU A 157 -16.94 17.90 3.33
CA GLU A 157 -17.12 16.99 2.18
C GLU A 157 -16.47 15.62 2.40
N ALA A 158 -15.72 15.45 3.49
CA ALA A 158 -14.91 14.27 3.73
C ALA A 158 -15.77 13.04 4.08
N ALA A 159 -15.52 11.94 3.36
CA ALA A 159 -16.08 10.64 3.69
C ALA A 159 -15.34 9.97 4.86
N ALA A 160 -14.04 10.28 5.03
CA ALA A 160 -13.22 9.84 6.15
C ALA A 160 -12.10 10.85 6.44
N VAL A 161 -11.55 10.80 7.66
CA VAL A 161 -10.50 11.70 8.14
C VAL A 161 -9.22 10.93 8.47
N TYR A 162 -8.12 11.24 7.78
CA TYR A 162 -6.83 10.63 8.02
C TYR A 162 -6.03 11.39 9.09
N VAL A 163 -5.51 10.66 10.09
CA VAL A 163 -4.66 11.19 11.16
C VAL A 163 -3.20 10.74 10.90
N PRO A 164 -2.31 11.61 10.38
CA PRO A 164 -0.93 11.26 10.04
C PRO A 164 0.01 11.26 11.26
N TYR A 165 -0.32 10.51 12.32
CA TYR A 165 0.55 10.28 13.49
C TYR A 165 1.41 9.05 13.29
N TYR A 166 2.73 9.17 13.41
CA TYR A 166 3.65 8.04 13.31
C TYR A 166 3.84 7.32 14.66
N ALA A 167 2.74 6.79 15.20
CA ALA A 167 2.68 6.11 16.49
C ALA A 167 3.72 5.00 16.67
N GLY A 168 3.98 4.21 15.62
CA GLY A 168 4.95 3.12 15.61
C GLY A 168 6.38 3.61 15.76
N LEU A 169 6.74 4.67 15.04
CA LEU A 169 8.04 5.32 15.19
C LEU A 169 8.19 5.97 16.56
N ASP A 170 7.14 6.63 17.04
CA ASP A 170 7.15 7.32 18.32
C ASP A 170 7.30 6.35 19.50
N VAL A 171 6.44 5.34 19.61
CA VAL A 171 6.52 4.36 20.71
C VAL A 171 7.87 3.65 20.75
N SER A 172 8.48 3.39 19.58
CA SER A 172 9.78 2.73 19.45
C SER A 172 10.92 3.46 20.18
N ARG A 173 10.83 4.79 20.32
CA ARG A 173 11.81 5.59 21.09
C ARG A 173 11.88 5.16 22.56
N HIS A 174 10.78 4.62 23.08
CA HIS A 174 10.52 4.48 24.51
C HIS A 174 10.30 3.04 24.99
N LEU A 175 10.21 2.04 24.10
CA LEU A 175 9.92 0.65 24.47
C LEU A 175 10.96 -0.03 25.37
N TRP A 176 12.22 0.42 25.36
CA TRP A 176 13.33 -0.28 26.01
C TRP A 176 13.94 0.48 27.19
N GLY A 177 13.14 0.81 28.20
CA GLY A 177 13.63 1.38 29.47
C GLY A 177 13.23 2.83 29.74
N SER A 178 12.15 3.30 29.10
CA SER A 178 11.43 4.49 29.58
C SER A 178 10.28 4.07 30.49
N ASN A 179 9.88 4.95 31.40
CA ASN A 179 8.69 4.72 32.23
C ASN A 179 7.40 4.81 31.40
N ALA A 180 6.30 4.30 31.96
CA ALA A 180 4.97 4.28 31.37
C ALA A 180 4.51 5.68 30.93
N SER A 181 4.68 6.69 31.77
CA SER A 181 4.24 8.07 31.48
C SER A 181 4.90 8.66 30.24
N VAL A 182 6.20 8.39 30.02
CA VAL A 182 6.91 8.82 28.81
C VAL A 182 6.39 8.10 27.57
N ARG A 183 6.11 6.80 27.67
CA ARG A 183 5.55 6.00 26.56
C ARG A 183 4.15 6.46 26.14
N ASP A 184 3.36 6.98 27.08
CA ASP A 184 1.97 7.40 26.84
C ASP A 184 1.83 8.87 26.42
N SER A 185 2.85 9.71 26.66
CA SER A 185 2.76 11.17 26.57
C SER A 185 2.24 11.69 25.22
N ASP A 186 2.82 11.24 24.11
CA ASP A 186 2.44 11.72 22.78
C ASP A 186 1.08 11.16 22.34
N SER A 187 0.75 9.91 22.66
CA SER A 187 -0.58 9.33 22.47
C SER A 187 -1.67 10.13 23.19
N LEU A 188 -1.47 10.46 24.47
CA LEU A 188 -2.42 11.27 25.25
C LEU A 188 -2.56 12.68 24.67
N SER A 189 -1.44 13.26 24.24
CA SER A 189 -1.43 14.60 23.67
C SER A 189 -2.11 14.65 22.29
N LEU A 190 -2.01 13.59 21.49
CA LEU A 190 -2.72 13.48 20.22
C LEU A 190 -4.23 13.42 20.46
N ILE A 191 -4.68 12.55 21.36
CA ILE A 191 -6.12 12.41 21.66
C ILE A 191 -6.71 13.73 22.16
N LYS A 192 -5.98 14.44 23.04
CA LYS A 192 -6.39 15.79 23.44
C LYS A 192 -6.53 16.72 22.23
N TRP A 193 -5.54 16.74 21.34
CA TRP A 193 -5.55 17.61 20.16
C TRP A 193 -6.72 17.28 19.20
N LEU A 194 -7.01 15.99 18.98
CA LEU A 194 -8.09 15.52 18.11
C LEU A 194 -9.47 15.95 18.64
N ARG A 195 -9.72 15.79 19.93
CA ARG A 195 -10.98 16.18 20.57
C ARG A 195 -11.27 17.68 20.52
N GLU A 196 -10.24 18.49 20.32
CA GLU A 196 -10.36 19.94 20.18
C GLU A 196 -10.67 20.36 18.72
N ARG A 197 -10.74 19.42 17.78
CA ARG A 197 -11.05 19.66 16.37
C ARG A 197 -12.55 19.50 16.09
N PRO A 198 -13.17 20.39 15.28
CA PRO A 198 -14.58 20.26 14.90
C PRO A 198 -14.85 18.96 14.12
N GLU A 199 -13.86 18.46 13.37
CA GLU A 199 -13.97 17.19 12.63
C GLU A 199 -14.28 16.01 13.56
N TRP A 200 -13.78 16.04 14.80
CA TRP A 200 -14.01 14.95 15.75
C TRP A 200 -15.49 14.78 16.09
N ASP A 201 -16.23 15.89 16.21
CA ASP A 201 -17.62 15.90 16.67
C ASP A 201 -18.61 15.41 15.60
N VAL A 202 -18.18 15.28 14.33
CA VAL A 202 -19.03 14.83 13.22
C VAL A 202 -19.52 13.39 13.43
N MET A 203 -18.61 12.47 13.76
CA MET A 203 -18.92 11.08 14.06
C MET A 203 -18.23 10.57 15.33
N TRP A 204 -17.87 11.47 16.25
CA TRP A 204 -17.17 11.15 17.50
C TRP A 204 -15.90 10.31 17.28
N GLY A 205 -15.18 10.58 16.19
CA GLY A 205 -13.98 9.86 15.77
C GLY A 205 -14.19 8.57 14.97
N ARG A 206 -15.43 8.15 14.67
CA ARG A 206 -15.71 6.90 13.93
C ARG A 206 -15.37 6.94 12.44
N ASP A 207 -15.31 8.14 11.90
CA ASP A 207 -14.84 8.47 10.55
C ASP A 207 -13.32 8.70 10.48
N HIS A 208 -12.63 8.71 11.62
CA HIS A 208 -11.19 8.88 11.68
C HIS A 208 -10.46 7.55 11.54
N PHE A 209 -9.35 7.59 10.83
CA PHE A 209 -8.44 6.45 10.73
C PHE A 209 -6.98 6.87 10.80
N MET A 210 -6.14 5.94 11.27
CA MET A 210 -4.69 6.14 11.30
C MET A 210 -3.95 4.85 11.01
N VAL A 211 -2.69 5.00 10.60
CA VAL A 211 -1.77 3.88 10.39
C VAL A 211 -0.76 3.87 11.52
N ALA A 212 -0.55 2.70 12.12
CA ALA A 212 0.48 2.44 13.10
C ALA A 212 1.47 1.41 12.52
N GLY A 213 2.73 1.81 12.38
CA GLY A 213 3.76 1.06 11.66
C GLY A 213 4.32 -0.14 12.41
N ARG A 214 3.63 -0.58 13.48
CA ARG A 214 4.00 -1.73 14.32
C ARG A 214 2.76 -2.57 14.65
N ILE A 215 2.96 -3.64 15.41
CA ILE A 215 1.88 -4.61 15.71
C ILE A 215 0.97 -4.04 16.80
N THR A 216 -0.30 -4.45 16.82
CA THR A 216 -1.33 -3.97 17.76
C THR A 216 -0.87 -4.01 19.23
N TRP A 217 -0.10 -5.04 19.60
CA TRP A 217 0.38 -5.29 20.96
C TRP A 217 1.33 -4.19 21.50
N ASP A 218 1.93 -3.39 20.62
CA ASP A 218 2.78 -2.26 21.05
C ASP A 218 1.97 -1.08 21.62
N PHE A 219 0.65 -1.09 21.45
CA PHE A 219 -0.23 0.04 21.71
C PHE A 219 -1.37 -0.27 22.68
N ARG A 220 -1.40 -1.47 23.25
CA ARG A 220 -2.55 -1.97 24.02
C ARG A 220 -2.34 -2.10 25.53
N ARG A 221 -1.20 -1.66 26.05
CA ARG A 221 -0.80 -1.84 27.46
C ARG A 221 -1.97 -1.60 28.42
N GLY A 222 -2.49 -2.67 29.00
CA GLY A 222 -3.66 -2.63 29.88
C GLY A 222 -3.35 -2.37 31.35
N ILE A 223 -2.07 -2.43 31.75
CA ILE A 223 -1.63 -2.28 33.14
C ILE A 223 -0.70 -1.07 33.28
N ASP A 224 -1.01 -0.23 34.26
CA ASP A 224 -0.36 1.05 34.52
C ASP A 224 0.94 0.91 35.30
N ASP A 225 1.93 0.23 34.71
CA ASP A 225 3.28 0.14 35.26
C ASP A 225 4.39 0.22 34.20
N ASP A 226 5.62 0.33 34.69
CA ASP A 226 6.84 0.44 33.88
C ASP A 226 7.32 -0.90 33.28
N ASN A 227 6.83 -2.03 33.79
CA ASN A 227 7.28 -3.37 33.42
C ASN A 227 6.50 -3.96 32.23
N HIS A 228 5.23 -3.57 32.05
CA HIS A 228 4.40 -4.05 30.95
C HIS A 228 4.77 -3.38 29.63
N TRP A 229 4.65 -4.14 28.53
CA TRP A 229 5.07 -3.74 27.20
C TRP A 229 4.14 -2.69 26.57
N GLY A 230 4.67 -1.84 25.69
CA GLY A 230 3.87 -0.92 24.89
C GLY A 230 3.39 0.37 25.59
N ASN A 231 2.55 1.13 24.88
CA ASN A 231 1.82 2.28 25.40
C ASN A 231 0.31 2.04 25.42
N LYS A 232 -0.47 3.05 25.81
CA LYS A 232 -1.93 2.95 25.93
C LYS A 232 -2.75 3.38 24.70
N LEU A 233 -2.11 3.74 23.59
CA LEU A 233 -2.79 4.43 22.48
C LEU A 233 -4.11 3.77 22.08
N MET A 234 -4.15 2.45 21.89
CA MET A 234 -5.32 1.70 21.42
C MET A 234 -6.30 1.29 22.53
N VAL A 235 -5.98 1.54 23.80
CA VAL A 235 -6.93 1.34 24.92
C VAL A 235 -7.61 2.65 25.36
N LEU A 236 -7.14 3.81 24.87
CA LEU A 236 -7.80 5.09 25.10
C LEU A 236 -9.24 5.08 24.53
N PRO A 237 -10.25 5.59 25.26
CA PRO A 237 -11.64 5.57 24.82
C PRO A 237 -11.86 6.19 23.44
N GLU A 238 -11.17 7.28 23.14
CA GLU A 238 -11.27 7.98 21.86
C GLU A 238 -10.69 7.15 20.71
N SER A 239 -9.52 6.54 20.91
CA SER A 239 -8.91 5.66 19.91
C SER A 239 -9.77 4.43 19.59
N LYS A 240 -10.59 3.96 20.54
CA LYS A 240 -11.52 2.84 20.30
C LYS A 240 -12.61 3.19 19.29
N ASN A 241 -12.92 4.46 19.09
CA ASN A 241 -13.85 4.89 18.05
C ASN A 241 -13.20 4.93 16.67
N MET A 242 -11.88 5.16 16.60
CA MET A 242 -11.14 5.28 15.34
C MET A 242 -10.86 3.92 14.70
N THR A 243 -10.74 3.93 13.36
CA THR A 243 -10.21 2.78 12.62
C THR A 243 -8.68 2.78 12.67
N MET A 244 -8.11 1.77 13.32
CA MET A 244 -6.67 1.65 13.56
C MET A 244 -6.04 0.64 12.59
N LEU A 245 -5.19 1.09 11.68
CA LEU A 245 -4.52 0.23 10.71
C LEU A 245 -3.15 -0.18 11.25
N THR A 246 -2.88 -1.48 11.35
CA THR A 246 -1.61 -2.01 11.89
C THR A 246 -1.00 -3.02 10.93
N ILE A 247 0.28 -3.38 11.13
CA ILE A 247 0.87 -4.50 10.35
C ILE A 247 0.43 -5.88 10.86
N GLU A 248 -0.12 -5.96 12.08
CA GLU A 248 -0.76 -7.14 12.66
C GLU A 248 -1.85 -6.66 13.63
N SER A 249 -3.09 -7.13 13.45
CA SER A 249 -4.24 -6.74 14.28
C SER A 249 -4.58 -7.78 15.35
N SER A 250 -5.38 -7.36 16.32
CA SER A 250 -5.90 -8.21 17.37
C SER A 250 -7.08 -9.03 16.83
N PRO A 251 -7.13 -10.34 17.07
CA PRO A 251 -8.34 -11.13 16.79
C PRO A 251 -9.46 -10.89 17.82
N TRP A 252 -9.20 -10.12 18.87
CA TRP A 252 -10.13 -9.87 19.97
C TRP A 252 -10.53 -8.40 20.10
N ASN A 253 -10.32 -7.60 19.05
CA ASN A 253 -10.73 -6.20 19.02
C ASN A 253 -11.38 -5.82 17.70
N SER A 254 -12.30 -4.86 17.78
CA SER A 254 -13.22 -4.57 16.67
C SER A 254 -12.86 -3.35 15.82
N ASN A 255 -11.83 -2.61 16.24
CA ASN A 255 -11.48 -1.33 15.65
C ASN A 255 -10.08 -1.30 15.02
N ASP A 256 -9.28 -2.36 15.14
CA ASP A 256 -7.99 -2.49 14.44
C ASP A 256 -8.00 -3.51 13.32
N PHE A 257 -7.41 -3.14 12.18
CA PHE A 257 -7.38 -3.93 10.95
C PHE A 257 -5.95 -4.07 10.47
N ALA A 258 -5.53 -5.31 10.22
CA ALA A 258 -4.19 -5.55 9.71
C ALA A 258 -4.11 -5.24 8.21
N ILE A 259 -3.09 -4.49 7.83
CA ILE A 259 -2.68 -4.24 6.44
C ILE A 259 -1.27 -4.79 6.21
N PRO A 260 -0.89 -5.15 4.97
CA PRO A 260 0.35 -5.85 4.69
C PRO A 260 1.58 -5.13 5.26
N TYR A 261 2.53 -5.90 5.80
CA TYR A 261 3.85 -5.36 6.13
C TYR A 261 4.48 -4.75 4.87
N PRO A 262 5.23 -3.64 4.98
CA PRO A 262 5.98 -3.12 3.84
C PRO A 262 7.05 -4.14 3.42
N THR A 263 6.99 -4.55 2.16
CA THR A 263 7.92 -5.50 1.55
C THR A 263 9.10 -4.76 0.91
N TYR A 264 10.01 -5.48 0.24
CA TYR A 264 11.18 -4.86 -0.41
C TYR A 264 10.91 -4.36 -1.83
N PHE A 265 9.74 -4.68 -2.39
CA PHE A 265 9.39 -4.37 -3.77
C PHE A 265 8.36 -3.25 -3.80
N HIS A 266 8.70 -2.14 -4.45
CA HIS A 266 7.88 -0.95 -4.63
C HIS A 266 7.97 -0.54 -6.11
N PRO A 267 7.11 -1.12 -6.96
CA PRO A 267 7.16 -0.89 -8.39
C PRO A 267 6.72 0.53 -8.76
N TRP A 268 7.32 1.04 -9.84
CA TRP A 268 7.01 2.37 -10.37
C TRP A 268 5.85 2.31 -11.37
N THR A 269 5.70 1.20 -12.09
CA THR A 269 4.67 1.03 -13.12
C THR A 269 3.92 -0.30 -12.98
N ASP A 270 2.72 -0.36 -13.56
CA ASP A 270 1.97 -1.60 -13.75
C ASP A 270 2.80 -2.67 -14.49
N ASN A 271 3.66 -2.25 -15.41
CA ASN A 271 4.53 -3.15 -16.16
C ASN A 271 5.60 -3.82 -15.27
N ASP A 272 6.10 -3.14 -14.23
CA ASP A 272 7.04 -3.75 -13.27
C ASP A 272 6.38 -4.92 -12.52
N ILE A 273 5.10 -4.77 -12.14
CA ILE A 273 4.29 -5.85 -11.56
C ILE A 273 4.16 -7.02 -12.55
N VAL A 274 3.75 -6.75 -13.79
CA VAL A 274 3.55 -7.80 -14.81
C VAL A 274 4.85 -8.55 -15.09
N GLN A 275 5.97 -7.84 -15.22
CA GLN A 275 7.28 -8.45 -15.41
C GLN A 275 7.68 -9.35 -14.24
N TRP A 276 7.47 -8.86 -13.01
CA TRP A 276 7.79 -9.63 -11.82
C TRP A 276 6.91 -10.89 -11.68
N GLN A 277 5.60 -10.78 -11.90
CA GLN A 277 4.70 -11.92 -11.92
C GLN A 277 5.11 -12.95 -12.98
N ASN A 278 5.41 -12.52 -14.20
CA ASN A 278 5.85 -13.41 -15.28
C ASN A 278 7.18 -14.11 -14.95
N ARG A 279 8.09 -13.43 -14.27
CA ARG A 279 9.31 -14.03 -13.75
C ARG A 279 9.00 -15.10 -12.71
N MET A 280 8.13 -14.83 -11.75
CA MET A 280 7.74 -15.79 -10.71
C MET A 280 7.02 -17.02 -11.29
N ARG A 281 6.23 -16.87 -12.35
CA ARG A 281 5.60 -18.00 -13.07
C ARG A 281 6.63 -18.94 -13.69
N LYS A 282 7.74 -18.39 -14.22
CA LYS A 282 8.82 -19.15 -14.88
C LYS A 282 9.87 -19.69 -13.90
N GLN A 283 9.80 -19.29 -12.63
CA GLN A 283 10.82 -19.59 -11.63
C GLN A 283 10.87 -21.09 -11.31
N LYS A 284 12.03 -21.72 -11.53
CA LYS A 284 12.26 -23.13 -11.14
C LYS A 284 12.52 -23.21 -9.63
N ARG A 285 11.79 -24.11 -8.96
CA ARG A 285 11.83 -24.32 -7.51
C ARG A 285 12.40 -25.69 -7.22
N LYS A 286 13.55 -25.74 -6.53
CA LYS A 286 14.28 -26.99 -6.24
C LYS A 286 13.93 -27.58 -4.88
N SER A 287 13.59 -26.72 -3.91
CA SER A 287 13.24 -27.13 -2.55
C SER A 287 11.73 -27.30 -2.44
N LEU A 288 11.28 -28.36 -1.76
CA LEU A 288 9.86 -28.56 -1.48
C LEU A 288 9.36 -27.47 -0.53
N PHE A 289 10.12 -27.18 0.52
CA PHE A 289 9.76 -26.13 1.46
C PHE A 289 11.01 -25.44 2.01
N CYS A 290 10.83 -24.29 2.63
CA CYS A 290 11.90 -23.61 3.34
C CYS A 290 11.42 -22.88 4.58
N PHE A 291 12.37 -22.61 5.48
CA PHE A 291 12.16 -21.79 6.66
C PHE A 291 13.35 -20.83 6.84
N ALA A 292 13.05 -19.54 6.99
CA ALA A 292 13.97 -18.53 7.52
C ALA A 292 13.51 -18.18 8.93
N GLY A 293 14.36 -18.42 9.92
CA GLY A 293 14.05 -18.08 11.29
C GLY A 293 15.12 -18.52 12.27
N ALA A 294 14.87 -18.23 13.54
CA ALA A 294 15.68 -18.67 14.67
C ALA A 294 14.74 -19.28 15.73
N PRO A 295 15.26 -20.17 16.59
CA PRO A 295 14.50 -20.67 17.73
C PRO A 295 14.16 -19.51 18.68
N ARG A 296 13.12 -19.71 19.50
CA ARG A 296 12.75 -18.80 20.59
C ARG A 296 12.87 -19.55 21.92
N PRO A 297 14.10 -19.73 22.45
CA PRO A 297 14.31 -20.53 23.66
C PRO A 297 13.61 -19.96 24.90
N ASN A 298 13.34 -18.64 24.91
CA ASN A 298 12.63 -17.96 25.99
C ASN A 298 11.10 -18.05 25.86
N ILE A 299 10.58 -18.72 24.83
CA ILE A 299 9.15 -18.97 24.63
C ILE A 299 8.99 -20.49 24.60
N GLU A 300 8.68 -21.07 25.76
CA GLU A 300 8.60 -22.52 25.97
C GLU A 300 7.67 -23.20 24.96
N ASP A 301 6.58 -22.53 24.60
CA ASP A 301 5.56 -23.02 23.67
C ASP A 301 5.80 -22.62 22.20
N SER A 302 7.05 -22.29 21.80
CA SER A 302 7.33 -21.91 20.42
C SER A 302 7.44 -23.12 19.48
N ILE A 303 6.61 -23.14 18.44
CA ILE A 303 6.68 -24.14 17.35
C ILE A 303 7.98 -24.08 16.53
N ARG A 304 8.73 -22.96 16.57
CA ARG A 304 9.89 -22.74 15.69
C ARG A 304 10.98 -23.78 15.85
N GLY A 305 11.21 -24.26 17.07
CA GLY A 305 12.20 -25.31 17.33
C GLY A 305 11.87 -26.60 16.58
N GLU A 306 10.63 -27.05 16.66
CA GLU A 306 10.17 -28.27 15.99
C GLU A 306 10.13 -28.11 14.46
N VAL A 307 9.71 -26.94 13.94
CA VAL A 307 9.81 -26.62 12.50
C VAL A 307 11.24 -26.73 11.99
N MET A 308 12.21 -26.19 12.74
CA MET A 308 13.63 -26.28 12.39
C MET A 308 14.13 -27.72 12.46
N ASN A 309 13.73 -28.48 13.48
CA ASN A 309 14.11 -29.89 13.62
C ASN A 309 13.60 -30.72 12.44
N GLN A 310 12.31 -30.61 12.11
CA GLN A 310 11.75 -31.32 10.94
C GLN A 310 12.45 -30.90 9.64
N CYS A 311 12.73 -29.60 9.45
CA CYS A 311 13.46 -29.11 8.29
C CYS A 311 14.87 -29.70 8.19
N LYS A 312 15.61 -29.79 9.29
CA LYS A 312 16.94 -30.44 9.36
C LYS A 312 16.86 -31.94 9.03
N SER A 313 15.81 -32.61 9.49
CA SER A 313 15.57 -34.04 9.21
C SER A 313 15.10 -34.33 7.78
N SER A 314 14.59 -33.34 7.06
CA SER A 314 14.08 -33.46 5.68
C SER A 314 15.15 -33.49 4.58
N ASN A 315 16.41 -33.74 4.94
CA ASN A 315 17.55 -33.81 4.02
C ASN A 315 17.58 -32.60 3.05
N ARG A 316 17.66 -32.85 1.74
CA ARG A 316 17.73 -31.81 0.70
C ARG A 316 16.36 -31.22 0.31
N ARG A 317 15.26 -31.66 0.92
CA ARG A 317 13.90 -31.18 0.57
C ARG A 317 13.57 -29.86 1.24
N CYS A 318 14.14 -29.58 2.41
CA CYS A 318 13.96 -28.32 3.12
C CYS A 318 15.17 -27.37 2.93
N GLY A 319 14.91 -26.11 2.59
CA GLY A 319 15.90 -25.03 2.71
C GLY A 319 15.82 -24.36 4.07
N LEU A 320 16.83 -24.51 4.93
CA LEU A 320 16.89 -23.83 6.23
C LEU A 320 17.84 -22.62 6.18
N MET A 321 17.37 -21.47 6.66
CA MET A 321 18.20 -20.31 6.94
C MET A 321 18.06 -19.91 8.41
N GLU A 322 19.11 -20.13 9.19
CA GLU A 322 19.14 -19.78 10.60
C GLU A 322 19.47 -18.29 10.79
N CYS A 323 18.58 -17.56 11.47
CA CYS A 323 18.67 -16.11 11.68
C CYS A 323 19.39 -15.75 13.00
N SER A 324 20.34 -16.56 13.45
CA SER A 324 21.02 -16.46 14.76
C SER A 324 22.45 -15.90 14.71
N ASP A 325 23.09 -15.85 13.54
CA ASP A 325 24.51 -15.47 13.43
C ASP A 325 24.76 -13.95 13.33
N GLN A 326 25.94 -13.52 13.80
CA GLN A 326 26.48 -12.14 13.69
C GLN A 326 26.49 -11.55 12.26
N ARG A 327 26.32 -12.38 11.21
CA ARG A 327 26.23 -11.94 9.79
C ARG A 327 24.78 -11.67 9.33
N ASN A 328 23.81 -12.00 10.17
CA ASN A 328 22.35 -11.92 10.03
C ASN A 328 21.81 -11.91 8.59
N LYS A 329 21.92 -13.06 7.91
CA LYS A 329 21.47 -13.22 6.50
C LYS A 329 19.99 -12.88 6.31
N CYS A 330 19.18 -13.03 7.36
CA CYS A 330 17.74 -12.76 7.31
C CYS A 330 17.39 -11.27 7.24
N GLN A 331 18.33 -10.39 7.60
CA GLN A 331 18.18 -8.94 7.42
C GLN A 331 18.58 -8.49 6.02
N LYS A 332 19.11 -9.39 5.18
CA LYS A 332 19.52 -9.08 3.82
C LYS A 332 18.47 -9.57 2.81
N PRO A 333 17.80 -8.67 2.08
CA PRO A 333 16.68 -9.02 1.20
C PRO A 333 17.06 -10.08 0.15
N VAL A 334 18.30 -10.00 -0.36
CA VAL A 334 18.84 -10.89 -1.39
C VAL A 334 18.81 -12.35 -0.95
N HIS A 335 19.12 -12.65 0.30
CA HIS A 335 19.17 -14.02 0.79
C HIS A 335 17.78 -14.61 0.98
N ILE A 336 16.87 -13.84 1.59
CA ILE A 336 15.48 -14.24 1.80
C ILE A 336 14.80 -14.49 0.45
N MET A 337 14.87 -13.51 -0.47
CA MET A 337 14.24 -13.62 -1.77
C MET A 337 14.82 -14.75 -2.62
N LYS A 338 16.14 -14.98 -2.57
CA LYS A 338 16.76 -16.14 -3.25
C LYS A 338 16.24 -17.47 -2.71
N MET A 339 16.10 -17.61 -1.40
CA MET A 339 15.60 -18.84 -0.79
C MET A 339 14.13 -19.06 -1.14
N PHE A 340 13.28 -18.05 -0.98
CA PHE A 340 11.85 -18.16 -1.27
C PHE A 340 11.59 -18.39 -2.77
N GLN A 341 12.32 -17.74 -3.67
CA GLN A 341 12.25 -18.00 -5.10
C GLN A 341 12.66 -19.45 -5.46
N ASN A 342 13.43 -20.14 -4.63
CA ASN A 342 13.86 -21.51 -4.90
C ASN A 342 12.95 -22.58 -4.27
N SER A 343 11.92 -22.19 -3.51
CA SER A 343 11.08 -23.09 -2.72
C SER A 343 9.63 -23.11 -3.20
N VAL A 344 8.98 -24.28 -3.09
CA VAL A 344 7.54 -24.42 -3.40
C VAL A 344 6.68 -23.84 -2.28
N PHE A 345 7.00 -24.19 -1.03
CA PHE A 345 6.29 -23.75 0.17
C PHE A 345 7.20 -22.97 1.11
N CYS A 346 6.67 -21.94 1.77
CA CYS A 346 7.40 -21.10 2.71
C CYS A 346 6.74 -21.20 4.08
N LEU A 347 7.44 -21.76 5.06
CA LEU A 347 6.91 -21.96 6.40
C LEU A 347 6.85 -20.62 7.15
N GLN A 348 5.65 -20.26 7.63
CA GLN A 348 5.36 -19.02 8.35
C GLN A 348 4.85 -19.29 9.78
N PRO A 349 5.63 -19.95 10.66
CA PRO A 349 5.24 -20.12 12.06
C PRO A 349 5.22 -18.78 12.81
N PRO A 350 4.32 -18.64 13.80
CA PRO A 350 4.34 -17.53 14.75
C PRO A 350 5.72 -17.32 15.41
N GLY A 351 5.93 -16.10 15.90
CA GLY A 351 7.13 -15.70 16.62
C GLY A 351 6.79 -15.12 17.96
N ASP A 352 7.14 -13.84 18.11
CA ASP A 352 6.72 -13.04 19.26
C ASP A 352 5.24 -12.65 19.11
N SER A 353 4.75 -12.63 17.86
CA SER A 353 3.36 -12.35 17.45
C SER A 353 2.91 -13.33 16.35
N PHE A 354 1.67 -13.22 15.87
CA PHE A 354 1.07 -14.21 14.97
C PHE A 354 1.62 -14.17 13.54
N THR A 355 1.90 -12.97 13.02
CA THR A 355 2.30 -12.73 11.64
C THR A 355 3.70 -12.15 11.55
N ARG A 356 4.31 -12.28 10.37
CA ARG A 356 5.67 -11.85 10.10
C ARG A 356 5.72 -11.23 8.71
N ARG A 357 6.57 -10.22 8.51
CA ARG A 357 6.89 -9.67 7.19
C ARG A 357 7.18 -10.75 6.14
N SER A 358 7.87 -11.83 6.55
CA SER A 358 8.25 -12.94 5.66
C SER A 358 7.06 -13.63 4.99
N THR A 359 5.84 -13.50 5.52
CA THR A 359 4.61 -13.94 4.84
C THR A 359 4.44 -13.22 3.52
N PHE A 360 4.55 -11.89 3.52
CA PHE A 360 4.40 -11.06 2.32
C PHE A 360 5.59 -11.21 1.36
N ASP A 361 6.81 -11.33 1.89
CA ASP A 361 7.98 -11.65 1.06
C ASP A 361 7.85 -13.01 0.35
N SER A 362 7.19 -13.99 0.99
CA SER A 362 6.91 -15.27 0.34
C SER A 362 5.90 -15.15 -0.81
N ILE A 363 4.90 -14.29 -0.66
CA ILE A 363 3.95 -13.95 -1.73
C ILE A 363 4.69 -13.30 -2.91
N LEU A 364 5.55 -12.30 -2.63
CA LEU A 364 6.40 -11.69 -3.66
C LEU A 364 7.26 -12.69 -4.42
N ALA A 365 7.77 -13.71 -3.73
CA ALA A 365 8.59 -14.75 -4.34
C ALA A 365 7.79 -15.84 -5.09
N GLY A 366 6.45 -15.77 -5.08
CA GLY A 366 5.55 -16.81 -5.58
C GLY A 366 5.68 -18.14 -4.81
N CYS A 367 6.10 -18.08 -3.56
CA CYS A 367 6.27 -19.22 -2.66
C CYS A 367 5.01 -19.36 -1.81
N ILE A 368 4.39 -20.54 -1.81
CA ILE A 368 3.08 -20.73 -1.17
C ILE A 368 3.25 -20.66 0.36
N PRO A 369 2.62 -19.69 1.05
CA PRO A 369 2.72 -19.59 2.51
C PRO A 369 2.12 -20.84 3.19
N VAL A 370 2.80 -21.33 4.21
CA VAL A 370 2.30 -22.37 5.11
C VAL A 370 2.16 -21.77 6.49
N PHE A 371 0.92 -21.63 6.95
CA PHE A 371 0.57 -21.10 8.25
C PHE A 371 0.37 -22.22 9.26
N PHE A 372 0.55 -21.89 10.54
CA PHE A 372 0.39 -22.83 11.65
C PHE A 372 -0.75 -22.45 12.61
N THR A 373 -1.34 -21.29 12.39
CA THR A 373 -2.53 -20.78 13.06
C THR A 373 -3.31 -19.91 12.08
N PRO A 374 -4.66 -19.96 12.08
CA PRO A 374 -5.48 -19.02 11.30
C PRO A 374 -5.20 -17.56 11.67
N ALA A 375 -4.72 -17.31 12.90
CA ALA A 375 -4.35 -15.97 13.36
C ALA A 375 -3.29 -15.31 12.47
N SER A 376 -2.41 -16.06 11.79
CA SER A 376 -1.33 -15.47 10.97
C SER A 376 -1.79 -14.77 9.69
N ALA A 377 -3.02 -15.01 9.22
CA ALA A 377 -3.48 -14.42 7.96
C ALA A 377 -4.99 -14.52 7.68
N TYR A 378 -5.73 -15.43 8.30
CA TYR A 378 -7.10 -15.76 7.84
C TYR A 378 -8.16 -14.87 8.49
N VAL A 379 -7.90 -14.43 9.71
CA VAL A 379 -8.78 -13.54 10.48
C VAL A 379 -8.28 -12.08 10.47
N GLN A 380 -7.24 -11.79 9.71
CA GLN A 380 -6.66 -10.47 9.53
C GLN A 380 -6.25 -10.29 8.05
N TYR A 381 -5.91 -9.07 7.59
CA TYR A 381 -5.68 -8.77 6.17
C TYR A 381 -6.90 -9.03 5.26
N LEU A 382 -8.11 -8.88 5.81
CA LEU A 382 -9.38 -9.22 5.14
C LEU A 382 -9.63 -8.41 3.86
N TRP A 383 -9.00 -7.25 3.72
CA TRP A 383 -9.06 -6.41 2.51
C TRP A 383 -8.02 -6.78 1.44
N HIS A 384 -7.02 -7.58 1.79
CA HIS A 384 -5.85 -7.85 0.93
C HIS A 384 -5.76 -9.30 0.47
N LEU A 385 -6.22 -10.24 1.29
CA LEU A 385 -6.13 -11.68 1.03
C LEU A 385 -7.50 -12.29 0.73
N PRO A 386 -7.58 -13.32 -0.14
CA PRO A 386 -8.84 -13.98 -0.46
C PRO A 386 -9.43 -14.70 0.76
N ARG A 387 -10.75 -14.66 0.93
CA ARG A 387 -11.46 -15.43 1.97
C ARG A 387 -11.35 -16.95 1.80
N ASP A 388 -11.15 -17.43 0.56
CA ASP A 388 -10.89 -18.85 0.32
C ASP A 388 -9.39 -19.14 0.51
N PHE A 389 -9.01 -19.36 1.76
CA PHE A 389 -7.63 -19.50 2.18
C PHE A 389 -6.89 -20.68 1.51
N ASN A 390 -7.63 -21.73 1.15
CA ASN A 390 -7.07 -22.92 0.49
C ASN A 390 -6.57 -22.64 -0.94
N LYS A 391 -6.94 -21.50 -1.52
CA LYS A 391 -6.47 -21.07 -2.84
C LYS A 391 -5.06 -20.53 -2.84
N TYR A 392 -4.54 -20.00 -1.72
CA TYR A 392 -3.21 -19.36 -1.73
C TYR A 392 -2.27 -19.89 -0.65
N SER A 393 -2.74 -20.67 0.32
CA SER A 393 -1.91 -21.15 1.44
C SER A 393 -2.26 -22.56 1.89
N VAL A 394 -1.46 -23.08 2.81
CA VAL A 394 -1.70 -24.33 3.52
C VAL A 394 -1.71 -24.06 5.02
N LEU A 395 -2.70 -24.59 5.74
CA LEU A 395 -2.71 -24.60 7.20
C LEU A 395 -2.22 -25.96 7.71
N ILE A 396 -1.25 -25.94 8.63
CA ILE A 396 -0.82 -27.12 9.39
C ILE A 396 -0.90 -26.74 10.88
N PRO A 397 -1.92 -27.18 11.62
CA PRO A 397 -2.12 -26.77 13.02
C PRO A 397 -0.85 -26.90 13.86
N GLU A 398 -0.52 -25.86 14.62
CA GLU A 398 0.73 -25.83 15.38
C GLU A 398 0.85 -26.97 16.39
N ASP A 399 -0.25 -27.30 17.08
CA ASP A 399 -0.30 -28.38 18.06
C ASP A 399 0.02 -29.74 17.45
N ASP A 400 -0.38 -29.97 16.20
CA ASP A 400 -0.09 -31.24 15.52
C ASP A 400 1.39 -31.36 15.16
N VAL A 401 2.07 -30.24 14.91
CA VAL A 401 3.50 -30.21 14.65
C VAL A 401 4.27 -30.35 15.96
N LYS A 402 3.92 -29.57 16.99
CA LYS A 402 4.53 -29.61 18.33
C LYS A 402 4.47 -31.02 18.93
N ASN A 403 3.29 -31.65 18.86
CA ASN A 403 3.05 -33.00 19.37
C ASN A 403 3.50 -34.11 18.39
N ARG A 404 4.18 -33.76 17.30
CA ARG A 404 4.69 -34.69 16.27
C ARG A 404 3.62 -35.63 15.67
N ARG A 405 2.35 -35.21 15.71
CA ARG A 405 1.22 -35.91 15.05
C ARG A 405 1.28 -35.76 13.53
N VAL A 406 1.89 -34.66 13.05
CA VAL A 406 2.06 -34.38 11.61
C VAL A 406 3.52 -34.13 11.26
N SER A 407 3.95 -34.73 10.15
CA SER A 407 5.21 -34.37 9.47
C SER A 407 4.92 -33.34 8.38
N ILE A 408 5.56 -32.17 8.48
CA ILE A 408 5.40 -31.07 7.52
C ILE A 408 5.74 -31.54 6.10
N GLU A 409 6.87 -32.23 5.94
CA GLU A 409 7.30 -32.77 4.64
C GLU A 409 6.26 -33.72 4.03
N LYS A 410 5.76 -34.68 4.83
CA LYS A 410 4.75 -35.65 4.34
C LYS A 410 3.48 -34.93 3.91
N LYS A 411 2.98 -34.00 4.74
CA LYS A 411 1.76 -33.23 4.46
C LYS A 411 1.89 -32.43 3.17
N LEU A 412 3.01 -31.71 2.98
CA LEU A 412 3.24 -30.89 1.79
C LEU A 412 3.50 -31.73 0.54
N SER A 413 4.12 -32.91 0.67
CA SER A 413 4.38 -33.82 -0.46
C SER A 413 3.11 -34.49 -1.00
N GLN A 414 2.05 -34.58 -0.19
CA GLN A 414 0.76 -35.14 -0.60
C GLN A 414 -0.07 -34.18 -1.46
N ILE A 415 0.29 -32.90 -1.50
CA ILE A 415 -0.44 -31.92 -2.31
C ILE A 415 -0.09 -32.16 -3.79
N SER A 416 -1.11 -32.38 -4.60
CA SER A 416 -0.94 -32.65 -6.03
C SER A 416 -0.22 -31.51 -6.74
N LYS A 417 0.56 -31.83 -7.77
CA LYS A 417 1.26 -30.82 -8.59
C LYS A 417 0.29 -29.80 -9.22
N SER A 418 -0.91 -30.24 -9.61
CA SER A 418 -1.95 -29.35 -10.15
C SER A 418 -2.44 -28.36 -9.09
N ARG A 419 -2.71 -28.81 -7.86
CA ARG A 419 -3.09 -27.93 -6.75
C ARG A 419 -1.96 -26.98 -6.36
N VAL A 420 -0.71 -27.44 -6.34
CA VAL A 420 0.46 -26.59 -6.14
C VAL A 420 0.57 -25.51 -7.22
N SER A 421 0.32 -25.85 -8.49
CA SER A 421 0.35 -24.88 -9.59
C SER A 421 -0.76 -23.85 -9.47
N ALA A 422 -1.98 -24.28 -9.13
CA ALA A 422 -3.11 -23.39 -8.90
C ALA A 422 -2.84 -22.44 -7.73
N MET A 423 -2.39 -22.97 -6.58
CA MET A 423 -2.06 -22.13 -5.43
C MET A 423 -0.98 -21.10 -5.73
N ARG A 424 0.05 -21.51 -6.48
CA ARG A 424 1.11 -20.59 -6.88
C ARG A 424 0.60 -19.47 -7.78
N GLU A 425 -0.28 -19.77 -8.73
CA GLU A 425 -0.84 -18.74 -9.60
C GLU A 425 -1.65 -17.73 -8.79
N GLU A 426 -2.44 -18.19 -7.82
CA GLU A 426 -3.16 -17.31 -6.90
C GLU A 426 -2.20 -16.45 -6.07
N VAL A 427 -1.14 -17.04 -5.49
CA VAL A 427 -0.10 -16.29 -4.77
C VAL A 427 0.55 -15.22 -5.67
N ILE A 428 0.84 -15.52 -6.93
CA ILE A 428 1.45 -14.56 -7.87
C ILE A 428 0.47 -13.42 -8.20
N LYS A 429 -0.83 -13.71 -8.32
CA LYS A 429 -1.88 -12.69 -8.54
C LYS A 429 -2.01 -11.73 -7.35
N LEU A 430 -1.70 -12.17 -6.13
CA LEU A 430 -1.77 -11.34 -4.91
C LEU A 430 -0.62 -10.34 -4.76
N ILE A 431 0.42 -10.43 -5.58
CA ILE A 431 1.59 -9.53 -5.50
C ILE A 431 1.22 -8.04 -5.43
N PRO A 432 0.37 -7.47 -6.33
CA PRO A 432 -0.07 -6.07 -6.21
C PRO A 432 -0.76 -5.78 -4.88
N ASN A 433 -1.68 -6.64 -4.42
CA ASN A 433 -2.48 -6.43 -3.21
C ASN A 433 -1.67 -6.34 -1.89
N VAL A 434 -0.44 -6.86 -1.90
CA VAL A 434 0.48 -6.87 -0.74
C VAL A 434 1.69 -5.96 -0.91
N THR A 435 1.71 -5.18 -2.00
CA THR A 435 2.78 -4.28 -2.36
C THR A 435 2.28 -2.84 -2.26
N TYR A 436 3.13 -1.93 -1.77
CA TYR A 436 2.87 -0.50 -1.86
C TYR A 436 3.65 0.03 -3.07
N ALA A 437 3.00 0.72 -3.98
CA ALA A 437 3.67 1.35 -5.11
C ALA A 437 4.63 2.44 -4.63
N ASP A 438 5.61 2.78 -5.48
CA ASP A 438 6.49 3.91 -5.18
C ASP A 438 5.63 5.19 -5.03
N PRO A 439 5.69 5.93 -3.90
CA PRO A 439 4.88 7.13 -3.70
C PRO A 439 5.12 8.24 -4.73
N ARG A 440 6.20 8.15 -5.53
CA ARG A 440 6.51 9.08 -6.62
C ARG A 440 5.83 8.70 -7.94
N SER A 441 5.02 7.63 -7.94
CA SER A 441 4.36 7.07 -9.11
C SER A 441 2.89 6.74 -8.83
N ARG A 442 2.08 6.63 -9.89
CA ARG A 442 0.68 6.20 -9.81
C ARG A 442 0.44 5.06 -10.80
N TRP A 443 -0.15 3.99 -10.32
CA TRP A 443 -0.59 2.88 -11.17
C TRP A 443 -1.94 3.20 -11.77
N GLN A 444 -2.21 2.67 -12.96
CA GLN A 444 -3.49 2.85 -13.63
C GLN A 444 -4.31 1.56 -13.64
N LYS A 445 -3.64 0.40 -13.63
CA LYS A 445 -4.30 -0.90 -13.84
C LYS A 445 -4.50 -1.69 -12.55
N PHE A 446 -3.50 -1.73 -11.66
CA PHE A 446 -3.58 -2.48 -10.42
C PHE A 446 -3.92 -1.58 -9.25
N GLU A 447 -4.75 -2.08 -8.34
CA GLU A 447 -4.89 -1.54 -6.98
C GLU A 447 -3.78 -2.14 -6.11
N ASP A 448 -3.03 -1.28 -5.44
CA ASP A 448 -1.97 -1.68 -4.52
C ASP A 448 -2.49 -1.85 -3.08
N ALA A 449 -1.61 -2.19 -2.14
CA ALA A 449 -1.98 -2.31 -0.73
C ALA A 449 -2.49 -1.00 -0.11
N PHE A 450 -2.06 0.17 -0.60
CA PHE A 450 -2.61 1.45 -0.14
C PHE A 450 -4.04 1.64 -0.66
N ASP A 451 -4.28 1.40 -1.95
CA ASP A 451 -5.59 1.60 -2.60
C ASP A 451 -6.66 0.71 -1.96
N LEU A 452 -6.35 -0.58 -1.76
CA LEU A 452 -7.26 -1.53 -1.11
C LEU A 452 -7.55 -1.14 0.36
N THR A 453 -6.55 -0.62 1.07
CA THR A 453 -6.72 -0.16 2.45
C THR A 453 -7.66 1.04 2.51
N VAL A 454 -7.42 2.06 1.68
CA VAL A 454 -8.25 3.27 1.66
C VAL A 454 -9.70 2.92 1.29
N LYS A 455 -9.88 2.04 0.30
CA LYS A 455 -11.20 1.53 -0.05
C LYS A 455 -11.89 0.82 1.13
N GLY A 456 -11.19 -0.07 1.82
CA GLY A 456 -11.73 -0.76 3.00
C GLY A 456 -12.10 0.17 4.14
N VAL A 457 -11.31 1.24 4.36
CA VAL A 457 -11.63 2.30 5.33
C VAL A 457 -12.91 3.04 4.93
N LEU A 458 -13.02 3.49 3.68
CA LEU A 458 -14.19 4.24 3.19
C LEU A 458 -15.46 3.39 3.29
N GLU A 459 -15.40 2.12 2.87
CA GLU A 459 -16.52 1.17 2.98
C GLU A 459 -16.94 0.96 4.45
N ARG A 460 -15.97 0.86 5.37
CA ARG A 460 -16.25 0.73 6.80
C ARG A 460 -16.89 1.99 7.36
N VAL A 461 -16.35 3.17 7.09
CA VAL A 461 -16.88 4.44 7.61
C VAL A 461 -18.30 4.67 7.09
N GLU A 462 -18.57 4.37 5.83
CA GLU A 462 -19.91 4.45 5.26
C GLU A 462 -20.89 3.49 5.95
N SER A 463 -20.48 2.24 6.21
CA SER A 463 -21.29 1.30 6.99
C SER A 463 -21.59 1.83 8.40
N LEU A 464 -20.60 2.42 9.08
CA LEU A 464 -20.80 3.01 10.41
C LEU A 464 -21.72 4.23 10.38
N ARG A 465 -21.66 5.04 9.32
CA ARG A 465 -22.53 6.19 9.10
C ARG A 465 -23.99 5.75 8.96
N GLN A 466 -24.25 4.77 8.10
CA GLN A 466 -25.58 4.18 7.92
C GLN A 466 -26.13 3.58 9.22
N GLU A 467 -25.30 2.85 9.98
CA GLU A 467 -25.71 2.34 11.29
C GLU A 467 -26.11 3.46 12.26
N MET A 468 -25.33 4.54 12.33
CA MET A 468 -25.62 5.69 13.18
C MET A 468 -26.94 6.38 12.79
N GLU A 469 -27.20 6.56 11.49
CA GLU A 469 -28.46 7.11 10.97
C GLU A 469 -29.66 6.23 11.32
N GLU A 470 -29.48 4.90 11.31
CA GLU A 470 -30.50 3.93 11.71
C GLU A 470 -30.64 3.74 13.23
N GLY A 471 -29.81 4.41 14.05
CA GLY A 471 -29.77 4.22 15.50
C GLY A 471 -29.28 2.84 15.94
N LYS A 472 -28.53 2.14 15.08
CA LYS A 472 -27.92 0.83 15.34
C LYS A 472 -26.45 0.99 15.75
N ASN A 473 -25.92 -0.03 16.41
CA ASN A 473 -24.49 -0.15 16.67
C ASN A 473 -24.11 -1.63 16.63
N SER A 474 -23.66 -2.11 15.45
CA SER A 474 -23.36 -3.53 15.23
C SER A 474 -22.24 -4.05 16.13
N SER A 475 -21.33 -3.18 16.59
CA SER A 475 -20.26 -3.55 17.52
C SER A 475 -20.76 -3.97 18.90
N LEU A 476 -22.02 -3.70 19.26
CA LEU A 476 -22.66 -4.18 20.48
C LEU A 476 -23.42 -5.50 20.30
N SER A 477 -23.50 -6.02 19.06
CA SER A 477 -24.26 -7.24 18.75
C SER A 477 -23.51 -8.54 19.08
N TYR A 478 -22.22 -8.45 19.43
CA TYR A 478 -21.38 -9.58 19.81
C TYR A 478 -20.34 -9.16 20.86
N ASP A 479 -19.80 -10.14 21.60
CA ASP A 479 -18.66 -9.92 22.50
C ASP A 479 -17.41 -9.59 21.67
N GLU A 480 -16.65 -8.56 22.06
CA GLU A 480 -15.45 -8.15 21.34
C GLU A 480 -14.43 -9.30 21.17
N GLU A 481 -14.40 -10.26 22.10
CA GLU A 481 -13.54 -11.46 21.99
C GLU A 481 -13.92 -12.36 20.78
N ASP A 482 -15.15 -12.26 20.26
CA ASP A 482 -15.62 -12.97 19.07
C ASP A 482 -15.52 -12.12 17.79
N SER A 483 -14.89 -10.95 17.84
CA SER A 483 -14.73 -10.05 16.68
C SER A 483 -14.10 -10.74 15.47
N TRP A 484 -13.08 -11.58 15.65
CA TRP A 484 -12.50 -12.35 14.55
C TRP A 484 -13.54 -13.20 13.80
N LYS A 485 -14.53 -13.79 14.49
CA LYS A 485 -15.58 -14.59 13.84
C LYS A 485 -16.49 -13.71 13.02
N TYR A 486 -16.93 -12.60 13.62
CA TYR A 486 -17.83 -11.67 12.96
C TYR A 486 -17.22 -11.10 11.68
N PHE A 487 -15.98 -10.58 11.73
CA PHE A 487 -15.34 -10.02 10.54
C PHE A 487 -15.00 -11.08 9.48
N THR A 488 -14.68 -12.31 9.89
CA THR A 488 -14.29 -13.37 8.96
C THR A 488 -15.51 -14.06 8.32
N PHE A 489 -16.56 -14.32 9.09
CA PHE A 489 -17.70 -15.17 8.70
C PHE A 489 -19.06 -14.45 8.71
N GLY A 490 -19.13 -13.22 9.19
CA GLY A 490 -20.38 -12.44 9.33
C GLY A 490 -21.27 -12.89 10.50
N LYS A 491 -20.79 -13.81 11.35
CA LYS A 491 -21.53 -14.40 12.48
C LYS A 491 -20.58 -14.95 13.54
N VAL A 492 -21.08 -15.20 14.74
CA VAL A 492 -20.29 -15.63 15.92
C VAL A 492 -20.55 -17.07 16.36
N ASP A 493 -21.12 -17.89 15.48
CA ASP A 493 -21.37 -19.31 15.74
C ASP A 493 -20.07 -20.06 16.11
N LYS A 494 -20.22 -21.19 16.83
CA LYS A 494 -19.12 -22.11 17.14
C LYS A 494 -18.34 -22.47 15.87
N ASN A 495 -17.01 -22.34 15.94
CA ASN A 495 -16.13 -22.52 14.81
C ASN A 495 -15.03 -23.54 15.11
N GLU A 496 -14.55 -24.25 14.09
CA GLU A 496 -13.44 -25.20 14.25
C GLU A 496 -12.13 -24.52 14.70
N TRP A 497 -12.02 -23.20 14.55
CA TRP A 497 -10.85 -22.43 14.98
C TRP A 497 -10.95 -21.85 16.39
N ASP A 498 -12.04 -22.09 17.12
CA ASP A 498 -12.23 -21.56 18.48
C ASP A 498 -11.04 -21.89 19.39
N ASN A 499 -10.45 -23.08 19.24
CA ASN A 499 -9.29 -23.52 20.01
C ASN A 499 -8.02 -22.67 19.79
N PHE A 500 -7.87 -22.01 18.64
CA PHE A 500 -6.71 -21.16 18.35
C PHE A 500 -6.79 -19.79 19.04
N PHE A 501 -7.99 -19.38 19.48
CA PHE A 501 -8.25 -18.04 20.00
C PHE A 501 -8.66 -18.04 21.48
N LEU A 502 -8.49 -19.16 22.18
CA LEU A 502 -8.70 -19.25 23.63
C LEU A 502 -7.64 -18.42 24.37
N ARG A 503 -8.07 -17.37 25.08
CA ARG A 503 -7.20 -16.55 25.94
C ARG A 503 -6.94 -17.26 27.27
N THR A 504 -5.99 -18.19 27.28
CA THR A 504 -5.60 -18.92 28.50
C THR A 504 -4.82 -18.04 29.49
N ASP A 505 -4.13 -17.00 28.99
CA ASP A 505 -3.48 -15.97 29.79
C ASP A 505 -3.79 -14.59 29.21
N ARG A 506 -4.65 -13.84 29.90
CA ARG A 506 -5.04 -12.50 29.44
C ARG A 506 -3.90 -11.49 29.57
N SER A 507 -2.95 -11.69 30.49
CA SER A 507 -1.80 -10.78 30.69
C SER A 507 -0.83 -10.74 29.51
N LYS A 508 -0.79 -11.80 28.70
CA LYS A 508 0.04 -11.91 27.49
C LYS A 508 -0.49 -11.08 26.31
N TYR A 509 -1.77 -10.70 26.36
CA TYR A 509 -2.48 -10.00 25.28
C TYR A 509 -3.23 -8.75 25.79
N TYR A 510 -2.74 -8.16 26.90
CA TYR A 510 -3.11 -6.82 27.36
C TYR A 510 -2.04 -5.82 26.93
#